data_AF-A0A957CJB2-F1
#
_entry.id   AF-A0A957CJB2-F1
#
_cell.length_a   1.000
_cell.length_b   1.000
_cell.length_c   1.000
_cell.angle_alpha   90.00
_cell.angle_beta   90.00
_cell.angle_gamma   90.00
#
_symmetry.space_group_name_H-M   'P 1'
#
loop_
_entity.id
_entity.type
_entity.pdbx_description
1 polymer ?
#
loop_
_entity_poly.entity_id
_entity_poly.type
_entity_poly.pdbx_seq_one_letter_code
_entity_poly.pdbx_strand_id
1 'polypeptide(L)'
;NSSRTGFVVSLAYVSAAAVGLTLTAHWLVPFLFGAAYQPAAATLRLLAWSLVPFAFTLRFSFELVAQQQERTVLIVTLLTLVSTAVIATLATHTAGQTGTAAAVVTGETIQAVLLFVARQKTN
;
A
#
# COMPACT_ATOMS: atom_id res chain seq x y z
N ASN A 1 12.41 10.60 -20.33
CA ASN A 1 11.39 9.66 -20.86
C ASN A 1 11.40 8.29 -20.21
N SER A 2 12.54 7.58 -20.10
CA SER A 2 12.62 6.23 -19.51
C SER A 2 11.92 6.08 -18.13
N SER A 3 12.08 7.07 -17.25
CA SER A 3 11.51 7.06 -15.89
C SER A 3 9.98 7.06 -15.84
N ARG A 4 9.30 7.73 -16.80
CA ARG A 4 7.83 7.78 -16.87
C ARG A 4 7.25 6.47 -17.39
N THR A 5 7.85 5.93 -18.44
CA THR A 5 7.43 4.65 -19.03
C THR A 5 7.60 3.51 -18.02
N GLY A 6 8.72 3.46 -17.31
CA GLY A 6 8.94 2.48 -16.25
C GLY A 6 7.88 2.54 -15.16
N PHE A 7 7.50 3.74 -14.71
CA PHE A 7 6.45 3.90 -13.72
C PHE A 7 5.06 3.45 -14.22
N VAL A 8 4.69 3.79 -15.45
CA VAL A 8 3.41 3.36 -16.04
C VAL A 8 3.33 1.84 -16.17
N VAL A 9 4.43 1.20 -16.58
CA VAL A 9 4.52 -0.27 -16.66
C VAL A 9 4.37 -0.88 -15.27
N SER A 10 5.08 -0.35 -14.26
CA SER A 10 4.93 -0.81 -12.87
C SER A 10 3.51 -0.64 -12.36
N LEU A 11 2.87 0.49 -12.64
CA LEU A 11 1.49 0.78 -12.23
C LEU A 11 0.49 -0.18 -12.89
N ALA A 12 0.64 -0.44 -14.18
CA ALA A 12 -0.17 -1.42 -14.90
C ALA A 12 0.03 -2.83 -14.32
N TYR A 13 1.27 -3.21 -14.04
CA TYR A 13 1.60 -4.50 -13.44
C TYR A 13 0.97 -4.67 -12.06
N VAL A 14 1.15 -3.70 -11.14
CA VAL A 14 0.57 -3.81 -9.79
C VAL A 14 -0.95 -3.76 -9.80
N SER A 15 -1.55 -3.01 -10.72
CA SER A 15 -3.01 -2.97 -10.88
C SER A 15 -3.55 -4.31 -11.40
N ALA A 16 -2.89 -4.90 -12.40
CA ALA A 16 -3.23 -6.22 -12.90
C ALA A 16 -3.05 -7.30 -11.82
N ALA A 17 -1.97 -7.23 -11.04
CA ALA A 17 -1.73 -8.12 -9.90
C ALA A 17 -2.81 -7.95 -8.82
N ALA A 18 -3.19 -6.72 -8.48
CA ALA A 18 -4.24 -6.44 -7.50
C ALA A 18 -5.60 -7.00 -7.93
N VAL A 19 -5.96 -6.82 -9.20
CA VAL A 19 -7.19 -7.39 -9.79
C VAL A 19 -7.11 -8.92 -9.78
N GLY A 20 -6.00 -9.49 -10.24
CA GLY A 20 -5.78 -10.94 -10.25
C GLY A 20 -5.95 -11.54 -8.86
N LEU A 21 -5.24 -11.01 -7.87
CA LEU A 21 -5.35 -11.44 -6.47
C LEU A 21 -6.77 -11.28 -5.93
N THR A 22 -7.46 -10.19 -6.26
CA THR A 22 -8.83 -9.94 -5.79
C THR A 22 -9.81 -11.00 -6.31
N LEU A 23 -9.71 -11.33 -7.61
CA LEU A 23 -10.55 -12.31 -8.27
C LEU A 23 -10.23 -13.74 -7.79
N THR A 24 -8.95 -14.08 -7.66
CA THR A 24 -8.53 -15.43 -7.26
C THR A 24 -8.54 -15.66 -5.76
N ALA A 25 -8.67 -14.64 -4.92
CA ALA A 25 -8.55 -14.74 -3.45
C ALA A 25 -9.42 -15.84 -2.82
N HIS A 26 -10.65 -16.02 -3.31
CA HIS A 26 -11.57 -17.02 -2.75
C HIS A 26 -11.10 -18.46 -2.96
N TRP A 27 -10.37 -18.72 -4.06
CA TRP A 27 -9.79 -20.03 -4.34
C TRP A 27 -8.36 -20.15 -3.81
N LEU A 28 -7.56 -19.09 -3.98
CA LEU A 28 -6.15 -19.06 -3.63
C LEU A 28 -5.91 -19.25 -2.13
N VAL A 29 -6.70 -18.59 -1.28
CA VAL A 29 -6.55 -18.69 0.18
C VAL A 29 -6.78 -20.11 0.70
N PRO A 30 -7.92 -20.78 0.42
CA PRO A 30 -8.12 -22.14 0.89
C PRO A 30 -7.21 -23.16 0.18
N PHE A 31 -6.77 -22.89 -1.04
CA PHE A 31 -5.78 -23.73 -1.73
C PHE A 31 -4.42 -23.73 -1.01
N LEU A 32 -3.96 -22.56 -0.56
CA LEU A 32 -2.66 -22.42 0.10
C LEU A 32 -2.69 -22.75 1.60
N PHE A 33 -3.75 -22.34 2.30
CA PHE A 33 -3.82 -22.38 3.77
C PHE A 33 -4.87 -23.35 4.30
N GLY A 34 -5.71 -23.93 3.44
CA GLY A 34 -6.80 -24.82 3.82
C GLY A 34 -8.15 -24.11 3.99
N ALA A 35 -9.24 -24.88 3.92
CA ALA A 35 -10.61 -24.35 3.89
C ALA A 35 -10.99 -23.50 5.12
N ALA A 36 -10.39 -23.75 6.29
CA ALA A 36 -10.65 -22.99 7.51
C ALA A 36 -10.25 -21.50 7.39
N TYR A 37 -9.35 -21.16 6.47
CA TYR A 37 -8.87 -19.78 6.25
C TYR A 37 -9.69 -19.00 5.23
N GLN A 38 -10.80 -19.55 4.72
CA GLN A 38 -11.66 -18.89 3.75
C GLN A 38 -12.06 -17.44 4.13
N PRO A 39 -12.31 -17.09 5.41
CA PRO A 39 -12.59 -15.70 5.80
C PRO A 39 -11.45 -14.71 5.48
N ALA A 40 -10.19 -15.16 5.45
CA ALA A 40 -9.04 -14.32 5.13
C ALA A 40 -9.00 -13.90 3.65
N ALA A 41 -9.82 -14.50 2.78
CA ALA A 41 -9.97 -14.05 1.39
C ALA A 41 -10.43 -12.59 1.30
N ALA A 42 -11.30 -12.14 2.21
CA ALA A 42 -11.73 -10.74 2.25
C ALA A 42 -10.57 -9.80 2.60
N THR A 43 -9.74 -10.19 3.57
CA THR A 43 -8.52 -9.47 3.96
C THR A 43 -7.53 -9.40 2.81
N LEU A 44 -7.29 -10.51 2.12
CA LEU A 44 -6.39 -10.55 0.96
C LEU A 44 -6.85 -9.61 -0.15
N ARG A 45 -8.16 -9.59 -0.45
CA ARG A 45 -8.74 -8.68 -1.45
C ARG A 45 -8.45 -7.22 -1.10
N LEU A 46 -8.63 -6.83 0.16
CA LEU A 46 -8.33 -5.46 0.58
C LEU A 46 -6.85 -5.13 0.47
N LEU A 47 -5.98 -6.01 1.00
CA LEU A 47 -4.53 -5.80 0.95
C LEU A 47 -3.98 -5.78 -0.47
N ALA A 48 -4.56 -6.53 -1.41
CA ALA A 48 -4.15 -6.50 -2.81
C ALA A 48 -4.22 -5.08 -3.40
N TRP A 49 -5.20 -4.28 -2.97
CA TRP A 49 -5.35 -2.89 -3.43
C TRP A 49 -4.34 -1.92 -2.80
N SER A 50 -3.61 -2.31 -1.74
CA SER A 50 -2.52 -1.48 -1.21
C SER A 50 -1.31 -1.40 -2.15
N LEU A 51 -1.19 -2.34 -3.10
CA LEU A 51 -0.12 -2.36 -4.09
C LEU A 51 -0.10 -1.08 -4.95
N VAL A 52 -1.28 -0.49 -5.21
CA VAL A 52 -1.41 0.71 -6.03
C VAL A 52 -0.79 1.93 -5.34
N PRO A 53 -1.24 2.37 -4.14
CA PRO A 53 -0.61 3.47 -3.42
C PRO A 53 0.86 3.17 -3.10
N PHE A 54 1.21 1.92 -2.79
CA PHE A 54 2.61 1.54 -2.57
C PHE A 54 3.52 1.83 -3.77
N ALA A 55 3.04 1.62 -5.01
CA ALA A 55 3.82 1.98 -6.20
C ALA A 55 4.10 3.48 -6.31
N PHE A 56 3.15 4.33 -5.89
CA PHE A 56 3.35 5.78 -5.78
C PHE A 56 4.34 6.13 -4.66
N THR A 57 4.21 5.50 -3.49
CA THR A 57 5.15 5.65 -2.37
C THR A 57 6.59 5.36 -2.80
N LEU A 58 6.83 4.24 -3.50
CA LEU A 58 8.16 3.92 -4.04
C LEU A 58 8.65 4.97 -5.02
N ARG A 59 7.79 5.39 -5.94
CA ARG A 59 8.14 6.39 -6.96
C ARG A 59 8.60 7.71 -6.34
N PHE A 60 7.80 8.27 -5.43
CA PHE A 60 8.09 9.56 -4.83
C PHE A 60 9.25 9.47 -3.83
N SER A 61 9.37 8.36 -3.11
CA SER A 61 10.53 8.13 -2.23
C SER A 61 11.82 8.13 -3.03
N PHE A 62 11.91 7.40 -4.15
CA PHE A 62 13.12 7.39 -4.97
C PHE A 62 13.42 8.74 -5.63
N GLU A 63 12.40 9.49 -6.06
CA GLU A 63 12.60 10.85 -6.57
C GLU A 63 13.17 11.78 -5.49
N LEU A 64 12.64 11.75 -4.26
CA LEU A 64 13.14 12.57 -3.15
C LEU A 64 14.54 12.14 -2.69
N VAL A 65 14.83 10.84 -2.65
CA VAL A 65 16.19 10.33 -2.35
C VAL A 65 17.18 10.77 -3.42
N ALA A 66 16.82 10.73 -4.70
CA ALA A 66 17.66 11.26 -5.78
C ALA A 66 17.91 12.78 -5.67
N GLN A 67 17.05 13.50 -4.94
CA GLN A 67 17.18 14.92 -4.60
C GLN A 67 17.87 15.16 -3.25
N GLN A 68 18.49 14.14 -2.63
CA GLN A 68 19.15 14.22 -1.31
C GLN A 68 18.19 14.63 -0.17
N GLN A 69 16.91 14.24 -0.29
CA GLN A 69 15.88 14.49 0.72
C GLN A 69 15.50 13.23 1.50
N GLU A 70 16.47 12.39 1.85
CA GLU A 70 16.25 11.16 2.62
C GLU A 70 15.59 11.46 3.96
N ARG A 71 15.95 12.58 4.59
CA ARG A 71 15.35 13.02 5.86
C ARG A 71 13.85 13.27 5.72
N THR A 72 13.40 13.88 4.62
CA THR A 72 11.97 14.10 4.34
C THR A 72 11.24 12.77 4.20
N VAL A 73 11.81 11.82 3.44
CA VAL A 73 11.24 10.48 3.27
C VAL A 73 11.14 9.74 4.60
N LEU A 74 12.18 9.80 5.44
CA LEU A 74 12.19 9.19 6.77
C LEU A 74 11.12 9.78 7.69
N ILE A 75 10.97 11.11 7.73
CA ILE A 75 9.95 11.77 8.55
C ILE A 75 8.54 11.37 8.10
N VAL A 76 8.27 11.40 6.80
CA VAL A 76 6.94 11.01 6.26
C VAL A 76 6.66 9.53 6.56
N THR A 77 7.66 8.66 6.39
CA THR A 77 7.54 7.23 6.69
C THR A 77 7.25 6.99 8.17
N LEU A 78 7.96 7.68 9.07
CA LEU A 78 7.75 7.56 10.52
C LEU A 78 6.35 8.03 10.93
N LEU A 79 5.93 9.20 10.44
CA LEU A 79 4.59 9.74 10.72
C LEU A 79 3.49 8.80 10.23
N THR A 80 3.67 8.23 9.03
CA THR A 80 2.69 7.30 8.46
C THR A 80 2.68 5.96 9.17
N LEU A 81 3.84 5.45 9.58
CA LEU A 81 3.94 4.21 10.34
C LEU A 81 3.21 4.33 11.68
N VAL A 82 3.43 5.43 12.41
CA VAL A 82 2.77 5.70 13.69
C VAL A 82 1.27 5.87 13.50
N SER A 83 0.83 6.66 12.52
CA SER A 83 -0.61 6.85 12.27
C SER A 83 -1.28 5.54 11.85
N THR A 84 -0.64 4.75 10.99
CA THR A 84 -1.14 3.44 10.55
C THR A 84 -1.23 2.47 11.72
N ALA A 85 -0.25 2.44 12.63
CA ALA A 85 -0.30 1.60 13.82
C ALA A 85 -1.47 1.97 14.75
N VAL A 86 -1.74 3.27 14.94
CA VAL A 86 -2.89 3.74 15.72
C VAL A 86 -4.20 3.36 15.04
N ILE A 87 -4.34 3.62 13.74
CA ILE A 87 -5.57 3.28 12.99
C ILE A 87 -5.77 1.76 12.99
N ALA A 88 -4.72 0.98 12.80
CA ALA A 88 -4.78 -0.48 12.75
C ALA A 88 -5.19 -1.07 14.10
N THR A 89 -4.64 -0.58 15.21
CA THR A 89 -5.02 -1.08 16.55
C THR A 89 -6.50 -0.78 16.86
N LEU A 90 -6.97 0.42 16.55
CA LEU A 90 -8.39 0.80 16.70
C LEU A 90 -9.31 -0.01 15.78
N ALA A 91 -8.95 -0.17 14.51
CA ALA A 91 -9.75 -0.88 13.51
C ALA A 91 -9.79 -2.40 13.76
N THR A 92 -8.71 -2.96 14.34
CA THR A 92 -8.68 -4.37 14.74
C THR A 92 -9.70 -4.64 15.84
N HIS A 93 -9.88 -3.71 16.78
CA HIS A 93 -10.82 -3.88 17.88
C HIS A 93 -12.29 -3.82 17.45
N THR A 94 -12.60 -3.15 16.34
CA THR A 94 -13.97 -2.98 15.83
C THR A 94 -14.34 -3.95 14.71
N ALA A 95 -13.40 -4.27 13.81
CA ALA A 95 -13.66 -5.06 12.60
C ALA A 95 -12.66 -6.21 12.39
N GLY A 96 -11.86 -6.55 13.40
CA GLY A 96 -10.91 -7.67 13.36
C GLY A 96 -9.90 -7.54 12.22
N GLN A 97 -9.62 -8.66 11.56
CA GLN A 97 -8.63 -8.77 10.48
C GLN A 97 -8.92 -7.85 9.28
N THR A 98 -10.20 -7.68 8.93
CA THR A 98 -10.63 -6.81 7.82
C THR A 98 -10.37 -5.34 8.15
N GLY A 99 -10.59 -4.94 9.41
CA GLY A 99 -10.26 -3.60 9.90
C GLY A 99 -8.76 -3.32 9.82
N THR A 100 -7.92 -4.28 10.22
CA THR A 100 -6.47 -4.17 10.08
C THR A 100 -6.04 -3.98 8.62
N ALA A 101 -6.62 -4.74 7.68
CA ALA A 101 -6.32 -4.58 6.26
C ALA A 101 -6.72 -3.20 5.71
N ALA A 102 -7.90 -2.71 6.06
CA ALA A 102 -8.36 -1.39 5.66
C ALA A 102 -7.45 -0.28 6.20
N ALA A 103 -6.97 -0.43 7.44
CA ALA A 103 -6.00 0.50 8.04
C ALA A 103 -4.69 0.54 7.26
N VAL A 104 -4.17 -0.61 6.83
CA VAL A 104 -2.94 -0.68 6.01
C VAL A 104 -3.12 0.02 4.66
N VAL A 105 -4.22 -0.25 3.94
CA VAL A 105 -4.50 0.42 2.65
C VAL A 105 -4.61 1.94 2.84
N THR A 106 -5.27 2.36 3.93
CA THR A 106 -5.39 3.78 4.29
C THR A 106 -4.02 4.39 4.59
N GLY A 107 -3.19 3.69 5.35
CA GLY A 107 -1.81 4.09 5.67
C GLY A 107 -0.95 4.29 4.45
N GLU A 108 -0.92 3.30 3.54
CA GLU A 108 -0.21 3.41 2.26
C GLU A 108 -0.70 4.59 1.42
N THR A 109 -2.01 4.83 1.41
CA THR A 109 -2.61 5.96 0.68
C THR A 109 -2.17 7.29 1.29
N ILE A 110 -2.19 7.41 2.62
CA ILE A 110 -1.70 8.60 3.33
C ILE A 110 -0.22 8.83 3.01
N GLN A 111 0.61 7.76 3.03
CA GLN A 111 2.03 7.88 2.75
C GLN A 111 2.28 8.38 1.33
N ALA A 112 1.61 7.79 0.34
CA ALA A 112 1.69 8.19 -1.06
C ALA A 112 1.31 9.67 -1.25
N VAL A 113 0.24 10.13 -0.59
CA VAL A 113 -0.21 11.53 -0.63
C VAL A 113 0.79 12.47 0.04
N LEU A 114 1.30 12.12 1.22
CA LEU A 114 2.27 12.95 1.95
C LEU A 114 3.58 13.08 1.16
N LEU A 115 4.08 12.00 0.57
CA LEU A 115 5.28 12.04 -0.28
C LEU A 115 5.04 12.85 -1.56
N PHE A 116 3.85 12.74 -2.17
CA PHE A 116 3.47 13.55 -3.32
C PHE A 116 3.50 15.05 -2.99
N VAL A 117 2.91 15.44 -1.85
CA VAL A 117 2.93 16.84 -1.38
C VAL A 117 4.34 17.30 -1.04
N ALA A 118 5.15 16.46 -0.38
CA ALA A 118 6.53 16.78 -0.04
C ALA A 118 7.40 17.01 -1.29
N ARG A 119 7.21 16.17 -2.32
CA ARG A 119 7.83 16.34 -3.62
C ARG A 119 7.46 17.67 -4.27
N GLN A 120 6.17 18.06 -4.25
CA GLN A 120 5.73 19.32 -4.85
C GLN A 120 6.36 20.55 -4.21
N LYS A 121 6.66 20.53 -2.91
CA LYS A 121 7.31 21.66 -2.20
C LYS A 121 8.79 21.83 -2.54
N THR A 122 9.40 20.82 -3.14
CA THR A 122 10.84 20.80 -3.45
C THR A 122 11.14 21.24 -4.89
N ASN A 123 10.17 21.11 -5.78
CA ASN A 123 10.23 21.61 -7.17
C ASN A 123 9.83 23.07 -7.23
#